data_AF-A0A257U4V6-F1
#
_entry.id   AF-A0A257U4V6-F1
#
_cell.length_a   1.000
_cell.length_b   1.000
_cell.length_c   1.000
_cell.angle_alpha   90.00
_cell.angle_beta   90.00
_cell.angle_gamma   90.00
#
_symmetry.space_group_name_H-M   'P 1'
#
loop_
_entity.id
_entity.type
_entity.pdbx_description
1 polymer ?
#
loop_
_entity_poly.entity_id
_entity_poly.type
_entity_poly.pdbx_seq_one_letter_code
_entity_poly.pdbx_strand_id
1 'polypeptide(L)'
;MTYQGTVENGVVVLADGMTLPDGTQVTVVPSVTAPPPPEYDPSMSIGEKLAEFARWCGTFPTDLPTDLAKNHDHYLHGRPKKP
;
A
#
# COMPACT_ATOMS: atom_id res chain seq x y z
N MET A 1 1.89 -17.06 11.03
CA MET A 1 1.96 -17.22 9.56
C MET A 1 0.88 -16.32 8.97
N THR A 2 1.18 -15.60 7.90
CA THR A 2 0.23 -14.69 7.23
C THR A 2 -0.03 -15.25 5.84
N TYR A 3 -1.28 -15.37 5.46
CA TYR A 3 -1.70 -15.83 4.14
C TYR A 3 -2.22 -14.64 3.35
N GLN A 4 -1.84 -14.57 2.08
CA GLN A 4 -2.37 -13.59 1.15
C GLN A 4 -3.55 -14.22 0.41
N GLY A 5 -4.57 -13.41 0.13
CA GLY A 5 -5.75 -13.86 -0.59
C GLY A 5 -6.54 -12.68 -1.13
N THR A 6 -7.37 -12.96 -2.11
CA THR A 6 -8.23 -11.95 -2.75
C THR A 6 -9.68 -12.24 -2.39
N VAL A 7 -10.47 -11.20 -2.14
CA VAL A 7 -11.90 -11.37 -1.89
C VAL A 7 -12.63 -11.42 -3.23
N GLU A 8 -13.21 -12.58 -3.53
CA GLU A 8 -14.06 -12.80 -4.71
C GLU A 8 -15.47 -13.12 -4.25
N ASN A 9 -16.45 -12.29 -4.64
CA ASN A 9 -17.86 -12.46 -4.26
C ASN A 9 -18.10 -12.65 -2.75
N GLY A 10 -17.30 -11.98 -1.91
CA GLY A 10 -17.40 -12.08 -0.45
C GLY A 10 -16.71 -13.29 0.17
N VAL A 11 -16.01 -14.12 -0.63
CA VAL A 11 -15.20 -15.26 -0.18
C VAL A 11 -13.73 -14.90 -0.31
N VAL A 12 -12.93 -15.16 0.72
CA VAL A 12 -11.47 -15.01 0.66
C VAL A 12 -10.88 -16.23 -0.05
N VAL A 13 -10.33 -16.02 -1.25
CA VAL A 13 -9.58 -17.03 -2.01
C VAL A 13 -8.10 -16.87 -1.68
N LEU A 14 -7.51 -17.87 -1.04
CA LEU A 14 -6.08 -17.85 -0.70
C LEU A 14 -5.22 -18.03 -1.96
N ALA A 15 -4.12 -17.28 -2.04
CA ALA A 15 -3.16 -17.41 -3.12
C ALA A 15 -2.45 -18.77 -3.10
N ASP A 16 -1.90 -19.17 -4.25
CA ASP A 16 -1.02 -20.35 -4.42
C ASP A 16 -1.66 -21.70 -4.04
N GLY A 17 -3.00 -21.80 -4.06
CA GLY A 17 -3.71 -23.04 -3.80
C GLY A 17 -3.58 -23.56 -2.36
N MET A 18 -3.22 -22.69 -1.41
CA MET A 18 -3.19 -23.06 0.00
C MET A 18 -4.59 -23.32 0.56
N THR A 19 -4.72 -24.39 1.32
CA THR A 19 -5.95 -24.75 2.04
C THR A 19 -5.72 -24.72 3.54
N LEU A 20 -6.59 -24.03 4.26
CA LEU A 20 -6.64 -24.10 5.72
C LEU A 20 -7.59 -25.23 6.15
N PRO A 21 -7.35 -25.90 7.28
CA PRO A 21 -8.27 -26.90 7.80
C PRO A 21 -9.66 -26.32 8.10
N ASP A 22 -10.69 -27.10 7.85
CA ASP A 22 -12.08 -26.72 8.15
C ASP A 22 -12.24 -26.35 9.63
N GLY A 23 -13.00 -25.28 9.90
CA GLY A 23 -13.23 -24.76 11.24
C GLY A 23 -12.12 -23.87 11.81
N THR A 24 -11.05 -23.60 11.04
CA THR A 24 -10.01 -22.64 11.44
C THR A 24 -10.60 -21.23 11.56
N GLN A 25 -10.53 -20.62 12.75
CA GLN A 25 -10.85 -19.20 12.90
C GLN A 25 -9.77 -18.34 12.25
N VAL A 26 -10.19 -17.41 11.40
CA VAL A 26 -9.31 -16.47 10.70
C VAL A 26 -9.77 -15.04 10.93
N THR A 27 -8.80 -14.13 11.00
CA THR A 27 -9.05 -12.68 10.98
C THR A 27 -8.61 -12.16 9.62
N VAL A 28 -9.53 -11.53 8.89
CA VAL A 28 -9.21 -10.89 7.61
C VAL A 28 -8.75 -9.47 7.87
N VAL A 29 -7.52 -9.17 7.49
CA VAL A 29 -6.96 -7.82 7.53
C VAL A 29 -6.80 -7.35 6.09
N PRO A 30 -7.54 -6.31 5.64
CA PRO A 30 -7.35 -5.74 4.32
C PRO A 30 -5.90 -5.29 4.15
N SER A 31 -5.21 -5.78 3.12
CA SER A 31 -3.89 -5.25 2.78
C SER A 31 -4.07 -3.87 2.16
N VAL A 32 -3.73 -2.82 2.90
CA VAL A 32 -3.58 -1.48 2.34
C VAL A 32 -2.26 -1.45 1.57
N THR A 33 -2.25 -2.07 0.40
CA THR A 33 -1.13 -1.92 -0.52
C THR A 33 -1.28 -0.53 -1.12
N ALA A 34 -0.22 0.28 -1.04
CA ALA A 34 -0.19 1.54 -1.76
C ALA A 34 -0.56 1.25 -3.23
N PRO A 35 -1.42 2.08 -3.86
CA PRO A 35 -1.79 1.85 -5.24
C PRO A 35 -0.51 1.69 -6.07
N PRO A 36 -0.50 0.78 -7.05
CA PRO A 36 0.67 0.60 -7.89
C PRO A 36 1.05 1.96 -8.50
N PRO A 37 2.35 2.24 -8.65
CA PRO A 37 2.77 3.45 -9.35
C PRO A 37 2.16 3.46 -10.76
N PRO A 38 1.90 4.65 -11.32
CA PRO A 38 1.38 4.76 -12.67
C PRO A 38 2.27 4.03 -13.68
N GLU A 39 1.64 3.43 -14.69
CA GLU A 39 2.38 2.76 -15.77
C GLU A 39 3.22 3.78 -16.55
N TYR A 40 4.44 3.40 -16.91
CA TYR A 40 5.34 4.30 -17.61
C TYR A 40 4.94 4.45 -19.08
N ASP A 41 4.47 5.64 -19.46
CA ASP A 41 4.27 6.03 -20.86
C ASP A 41 5.41 6.96 -21.34
N PRO A 42 6.25 6.51 -22.30
CA PRO A 42 7.33 7.33 -22.84
C PRO A 42 6.83 8.55 -23.64
N SER A 43 5.58 8.55 -24.11
CA SER A 43 4.99 9.64 -24.91
C SER A 43 4.52 10.83 -24.08
N MET A 44 4.30 10.64 -22.77
CA MET A 44 3.87 11.72 -21.88
C MET A 44 4.93 12.81 -21.73
N SER A 45 4.47 14.05 -21.78
CA SER A 45 5.26 15.22 -21.42
C SER A 45 5.63 15.20 -19.93
N ILE A 46 6.63 16.00 -19.56
CA ILE A 46 7.02 16.16 -18.15
C ILE A 46 5.86 16.67 -17.28
N GLY A 47 5.01 17.55 -17.84
CA GLY A 47 3.85 18.08 -17.13
C GLY A 47 2.80 17.02 -16.83
N GLU A 48 2.52 16.13 -17.79
CA GLU A 48 1.59 15.01 -17.61
C GLU A 48 2.09 14.01 -16.58
N LYS A 49 3.39 13.67 -16.61
CA LYS A 49 4.02 12.79 -15.62
C LYS A 49 3.93 13.35 -14.21
N LEU A 50 4.17 14.66 -14.04
CA LEU A 50 4.05 15.31 -12.74
C LEU A 50 2.60 15.38 -12.24
N ALA A 51 1.65 15.60 -13.15
CA ALA A 51 0.23 15.63 -12.82
C ALA A 51 -0.27 14.24 -12.37
N GLU A 52 0.14 13.18 -13.07
CA GLU A 52 -0.21 11.81 -12.71
C GLU A 52 0.42 11.39 -11.37
N PHE A 53 1.70 11.72 -11.17
CA PHE A 53 2.38 11.50 -9.90
C PHE A 53 1.67 12.22 -8.74
N ALA A 54 1.26 13.48 -8.93
CA ALA A 54 0.51 14.23 -7.91
C ALA A 54 -0.85 13.57 -7.58
N ARG A 55 -1.56 13.06 -8.59
CA ARG A 55 -2.81 12.31 -8.39
C ARG A 55 -2.58 11.04 -7.59
N TRP A 56 -1.54 10.27 -7.92
CA TRP A 56 -1.15 9.08 -7.18
C TRP A 56 -0.77 9.41 -5.73
N CYS A 57 0.02 10.46 -5.49
CA CYS A 57 0.32 10.95 -4.13
C CYS A 57 -0.95 11.33 -3.34
N GLY A 58 -1.99 11.82 -4.01
CA GLY A 58 -3.29 12.14 -3.39
C GLY A 58 -4.10 10.93 -2.92
N THR A 59 -3.70 9.70 -3.27
CA THR A 59 -4.34 8.47 -2.79
C THR A 59 -3.78 7.95 -1.47
N PHE A 60 -2.67 8.54 -1.00
CA PHE A 60 -2.05 8.14 0.26
C PHE A 60 -2.89 8.61 1.46
N PRO A 61 -2.76 7.94 2.62
CA PRO A 61 -3.44 8.34 3.84
C PRO A 61 -3.14 9.80 4.19
N THR A 62 -4.18 10.56 4.56
CA THR A 62 -4.05 11.98 4.91
C THR A 62 -3.70 12.19 6.39
N ASP A 63 -3.70 11.13 7.19
CA ASP A 63 -3.39 11.14 8.63
C ASP A 63 -1.88 11.04 8.92
N LEU A 64 -1.04 11.31 7.92
CA LEU A 64 0.41 11.29 8.07
C LEU A 64 0.91 12.44 8.97
N PRO A 65 1.99 12.21 9.74
CA PRO A 65 2.60 13.24 10.56
C PRO A 65 3.04 14.45 9.72
N THR A 66 2.80 15.67 10.22
CA THR A 66 3.17 16.91 9.53
C THR A 66 4.68 17.08 9.34
N ASP A 67 5.48 16.40 10.15
CA ASP A 67 6.95 16.38 10.08
C ASP A 67 7.50 15.19 9.28
N LEU A 68 6.67 14.38 8.62
CA LEU A 68 7.07 13.16 7.91
C LEU A 68 8.20 13.43 6.91
N ALA A 69 8.12 14.49 6.10
CA ALA A 69 9.16 14.80 5.11
C ALA A 69 10.54 15.03 5.77
N LYS A 70 10.56 15.76 6.89
CA LYS A 70 11.78 16.06 7.66
C LYS A 70 12.31 14.81 8.38
N ASN A 71 11.39 13.99 8.89
CA ASN A 71 11.67 12.87 9.80
C ASN A 71 11.36 11.49 9.19
N HIS A 72 11.43 11.33 7.87
CA HIS A 72 11.07 10.05 7.22
C HIS A 72 11.88 8.86 7.78
N ASP A 73 13.18 9.06 8.06
CA ASP A 73 14.06 8.07 8.72
C ASP A 73 13.55 7.64 10.11
N HIS A 74 12.91 8.54 10.87
CA HIS A 74 12.32 8.21 12.16
C HIS A 74 11.13 7.28 11.99
N TYR A 75 10.23 7.58 11.05
CA TYR A 75 9.00 6.82 10.84
C TYR A 75 9.24 5.49 10.13
N LEU A 76 10.20 5.43 9.19
CA LEU A 76 10.52 4.21 8.43
C LEU A 76 11.50 3.30 9.16
N HIS A 77 12.41 3.86 9.96
CA HIS A 77 13.56 3.12 10.50
C HIS A 77 13.80 3.34 11.99
N GLY A 78 12.94 4.08 12.69
CA GLY A 78 13.03 4.28 14.14
C GLY A 78 14.19 5.17 14.61
N ARG A 79 14.83 5.93 13.70
CA ARG A 79 15.91 6.86 14.08
C ARG A 79 15.40 7.99 14.97
N PRO A 80 16.25 8.66 15.78
CA PRO A 80 15.84 9.86 16.51
C PRO A 80 15.29 10.94 15.56
N LYS A 81 14.26 11.68 16.00
CA LYS A 81 13.72 12.82 15.25
C LYS A 81 14.77 13.93 15.15
N LYS A 82 14.81 14.60 14.00
CA LYS A 82 15.59 15.81 13.79
C LYS A 82 14.87 16.99 14.48
N PRO A 83 15.60 17.86 15.19
CA PRO A 83 15.05 19.07 15.79
C PRO A 83 14.50 20.00 14.71
#